data_AF-A0A2E7M7R2-F1
#
_entry.id   AF-A0A2E7M7R2-F1
#
_cell.length_a   1.000
_cell.length_b   1.000
_cell.length_c   1.000
_cell.angle_alpha   90.00
_cell.angle_beta   90.00
_cell.angle_gamma   90.00
#
_symmetry.space_group_name_H-M   'P 1'
#
loop_
_entity.id
_entity.type
_entity.pdbx_description
1 polymer ?
#
loop_
_entity_poly.entity_id
_entity_poly.type
_entity_poly.pdbx_seq_one_letter_code
_entity_poly.pdbx_strand_id
1 'polypeptide(L)'
;MPLLLRASSPVCALLVLAGSLSTSGCYYVPAGGSSLGGVVEGDADSDGSVDEASADEDGQQTGGDASGDSAPSDDGTNSDDVSGSDDGGSGTGSNDGADSGGDSGSGADGSDDGSGSNNESPDPGSTDDDEGSGGGAGDTSSGDSDSSGSVSDPTVQNVPPFVNDCGGQNDDINSLAGLVAVDFQTYSGVQLCANEEDWYEIIIPAGMWVSVELDIDGTGHNGTDMTDLDLVEADGAAAPIWWSASEQGYERLAWHNPGSVAISKTLFVYGYNGATADYDIVIRVSEWDDGLDCDVYYPGTSPASETGPCNRIMQFPQAESADQGYYVEHQAHYSNLRREVAYLVRYATAAVEDTFPGTNPLSLMDMGESDGSTPGAMVGQLRHPEGTHVYGNDIDIAYYQTGPDNQGRAVCDNDGY
;
A
#
# COMPACT_ATOMS: atom_id res chain seq x y z
N MET A 1 -37.70 6.87 35.85
CA MET A 1 -38.26 7.05 34.49
C MET A 1 -37.15 7.57 33.61
N PRO A 2 -36.50 6.73 32.78
CA PRO A 2 -35.63 7.22 31.73
C PRO A 2 -36.44 7.39 30.44
N LEU A 3 -36.20 8.51 29.76
CA LEU A 3 -36.83 8.91 28.51
C LEU A 3 -36.16 8.13 27.37
N LEU A 4 -36.90 7.23 26.74
CA LEU A 4 -36.47 6.47 25.56
C LEU A 4 -36.73 7.33 24.32
N LEU A 5 -35.69 7.86 23.68
CA LEU A 5 -35.80 8.46 22.34
C LEU A 5 -35.67 7.34 21.31
N ARG A 6 -36.81 6.92 20.74
CA ARG A 6 -36.86 6.10 19.53
C ARG A 6 -36.57 7.01 18.34
N ALA A 7 -35.44 6.82 17.67
CA ALA A 7 -35.25 7.30 16.31
C ALA A 7 -36.02 6.37 15.36
N SER A 8 -36.84 6.97 14.50
CA SER A 8 -37.64 6.32 13.48
C SER A 8 -37.02 6.54 12.11
N SER A 9 -36.95 5.43 11.35
CA SER A 9 -36.69 5.32 9.90
C SER A 9 -35.21 5.30 9.46
N PRO A 10 -34.77 4.25 8.73
CA PRO A 10 -33.49 4.28 8.04
C PRO A 10 -33.59 5.21 6.82
N VAL A 11 -32.73 6.20 6.77
CA VAL A 11 -32.44 6.96 5.54
C VAL A 11 -31.35 6.19 4.83
N CYS A 12 -31.62 5.66 3.63
CA CYS A 12 -30.57 5.21 2.73
C CYS A 12 -29.74 6.44 2.36
N ALA A 13 -28.54 6.57 2.93
CA ALA A 13 -27.54 7.50 2.44
C ALA A 13 -26.87 6.86 1.22
N LEU A 14 -27.14 7.39 0.03
CA LEU A 14 -26.37 7.11 -1.17
C LEU A 14 -25.13 8.03 -1.12
N LEU A 15 -23.96 7.45 -0.82
CA LEU A 15 -22.69 8.15 -0.93
C LEU A 15 -22.28 8.14 -2.41
N VAL A 16 -22.37 9.29 -3.07
CA VAL A 16 -21.81 9.49 -4.42
C VAL A 16 -20.46 10.16 -4.26
N LEU A 17 -19.38 9.41 -4.50
CA LEU A 17 -18.05 9.98 -4.69
C LEU A 17 -18.02 10.57 -6.10
N ALA A 18 -18.05 11.90 -6.20
CA ALA A 18 -17.96 12.60 -7.47
C ALA A 18 -16.49 12.67 -7.93
N GLY A 19 -16.02 11.62 -8.59
CA GLY A 19 -14.86 11.69 -9.48
C GLY A 19 -15.29 12.26 -10.83
N SER A 20 -14.56 13.25 -11.35
CA SER A 20 -14.75 13.81 -12.69
C SER A 20 -14.37 12.78 -13.76
N LEU A 21 -15.31 11.92 -14.15
CA LEU A 21 -15.19 11.05 -15.32
C LEU A 21 -15.89 11.69 -16.52
N SER A 22 -15.09 12.14 -17.50
CA SER A 22 -15.58 12.43 -18.85
C SER A 22 -15.76 11.11 -19.60
N THR A 23 -16.95 10.54 -19.57
CA THR A 23 -17.34 9.44 -20.47
C THR A 23 -18.67 9.75 -21.16
N SER A 24 -18.61 9.85 -22.49
CA SER A 24 -19.77 9.93 -23.37
C SER A 24 -20.44 8.55 -23.43
N GLY A 25 -21.61 8.40 -22.80
CA GLY A 25 -22.36 7.15 -22.79
C GLY A 25 -23.86 7.37 -22.65
N CYS A 26 -24.63 6.86 -23.62
CA CYS A 26 -26.08 6.96 -23.70
C CYS A 26 -26.77 6.18 -22.56
N TYR A 27 -27.57 6.87 -21.74
CA TYR A 27 -28.50 6.21 -20.80
C TYR A 27 -29.88 6.04 -21.42
N TYR A 28 -30.36 4.80 -21.42
CA TYR A 28 -31.76 4.46 -21.69
C TYR A 28 -32.55 4.56 -20.39
N VAL A 29 -33.53 5.46 -20.33
CA VAL A 29 -34.45 5.60 -19.18
C VAL A 29 -35.74 4.85 -19.50
N PRO A 30 -36.12 3.79 -18.76
CA PRO A 30 -37.47 3.26 -18.83
C PRO A 30 -38.42 4.22 -18.10
N ALA A 31 -39.44 4.67 -18.84
CA ALA A 31 -40.50 5.53 -18.33
C ALA A 31 -41.34 4.81 -17.26
N GLY A 32 -41.24 5.28 -16.02
CA GLY A 32 -42.15 4.96 -14.92
C GLY A 32 -42.53 6.24 -14.20
N GLY A 33 -43.68 6.81 -14.55
CA GLY A 33 -44.10 8.13 -14.09
C GLY A 33 -44.45 8.21 -12.61
N SER A 34 -44.18 9.38 -12.02
CA SER A 34 -45.00 10.03 -11.00
C SER A 34 -44.66 11.51 -10.97
N SER A 35 -45.62 12.33 -11.37
CA SER A 35 -45.55 13.79 -11.46
C SER A 35 -45.63 14.44 -10.08
N LEU A 36 -44.64 15.25 -9.69
CA LEU A 36 -44.83 16.32 -8.71
C LEU A 36 -43.92 17.53 -9.01
N GLY A 37 -44.57 18.67 -9.22
CA GLY A 37 -44.11 20.00 -8.76
C GLY A 37 -42.98 20.68 -9.53
N GLY A 38 -43.34 21.44 -10.57
CA GLY A 38 -42.45 22.43 -11.16
C GLY A 38 -42.18 23.61 -10.22
N VAL A 39 -40.91 24.01 -10.15
CA VAL A 39 -40.48 25.35 -9.69
C VAL A 39 -39.68 25.96 -10.84
N VAL A 40 -39.97 27.23 -11.07
CA VAL A 40 -39.61 28.05 -12.23
C VAL A 40 -38.12 28.43 -12.23
N GLU A 41 -37.60 28.52 -13.45
CA GLU A 41 -36.27 28.92 -13.90
C GLU A 41 -35.79 30.28 -13.37
N GLY A 42 -34.47 30.39 -13.22
CA GLY A 42 -33.74 31.64 -13.16
C GLY A 42 -32.48 31.51 -14.01
N ASP A 43 -32.48 32.20 -15.14
CA ASP A 43 -31.41 32.30 -16.13
C ASP A 43 -30.10 32.84 -15.54
N ALA A 44 -28.98 32.29 -15.98
CA ALA A 44 -27.71 33.00 -16.02
C ALA A 44 -26.95 32.58 -17.29
N ASP A 45 -26.91 33.52 -18.23
CA ASP A 45 -26.03 33.54 -19.40
C ASP A 45 -24.55 33.43 -18.98
N SER A 46 -23.80 32.57 -19.66
CA SER A 46 -22.40 32.88 -19.98
C SER A 46 -21.96 32.10 -21.22
N ASP A 47 -21.68 32.88 -22.23
CA ASP A 47 -21.01 32.62 -23.49
C ASP A 47 -19.55 32.16 -23.29
N GLY A 48 -19.20 31.05 -23.94
CA GLY A 48 -17.83 30.53 -23.96
C GLY A 48 -17.63 29.62 -25.16
N SER A 49 -17.30 30.24 -26.30
CA SER A 49 -16.87 29.57 -27.53
C SER A 49 -15.55 28.83 -27.33
N VAL A 50 -15.48 27.56 -27.74
CA VAL A 50 -14.21 26.87 -27.98
C VAL A 50 -14.32 26.07 -29.28
N ASP A 51 -13.29 26.24 -30.09
CA ASP A 51 -13.16 25.82 -31.48
C ASP A 51 -13.13 24.29 -31.63
N GLU A 52 -13.90 23.80 -32.61
CA GLU A 52 -13.79 22.44 -33.14
C GLU A 52 -12.51 22.32 -33.98
N ALA A 53 -11.58 21.48 -33.55
CA ALA A 53 -10.47 21.00 -34.37
C ALA A 53 -10.73 19.56 -34.79
N SER A 54 -11.05 19.39 -36.07
CA SER A 54 -11.10 18.13 -36.81
C SER A 54 -9.71 17.52 -36.95
N ALA A 55 -9.57 16.22 -36.67
CA ALA A 55 -8.47 15.41 -37.17
C ALA A 55 -9.04 14.13 -37.80
N ASP A 56 -8.89 14.05 -39.12
CA ASP A 56 -9.13 12.87 -39.95
C ASP A 56 -7.92 11.93 -39.93
N GLU A 57 -8.25 10.64 -39.97
CA GLU A 57 -7.64 9.51 -40.70
C GLU A 57 -6.21 8.98 -40.44
N ASP A 58 -6.18 7.65 -40.53
CA ASP A 58 -5.11 6.69 -40.86
C ASP A 58 -4.16 6.15 -39.78
N GLY A 59 -4.24 4.81 -39.57
CA GLY A 59 -3.25 4.08 -38.78
C GLY A 59 -3.52 2.58 -38.55
N GLN A 60 -3.59 1.80 -39.63
CA GLN A 60 -3.21 0.38 -39.77
C GLN A 60 -3.34 -0.62 -38.59
N GLN A 61 -4.22 -1.61 -38.81
CA GLN A 61 -4.20 -2.93 -38.17
C GLN A 61 -2.92 -3.70 -38.51
N THR A 62 -2.23 -4.19 -37.48
CA THR A 62 -1.38 -5.40 -37.59
C THR A 62 -1.74 -6.34 -36.46
N GLY A 63 -2.29 -7.50 -36.83
CA GLY A 63 -2.54 -8.61 -35.91
C GLY A 63 -1.25 -9.28 -35.47
N GLY A 64 -1.24 -9.75 -34.23
CA GLY A 64 -0.22 -10.62 -33.67
C GLY A 64 -0.90 -11.68 -32.80
N ASP A 65 -0.80 -12.94 -33.22
CA ASP A 65 -1.15 -14.14 -32.48
C ASP A 65 -0.40 -14.16 -31.13
N ALA A 66 -1.13 -14.30 -30.03
CA ALA A 66 -0.59 -14.70 -28.74
C ALA A 66 -1.16 -16.08 -28.39
N SER A 67 -0.32 -17.09 -28.52
CA SER A 67 -0.58 -18.46 -28.08
C SER A 67 0.41 -18.81 -26.98
N GLY A 68 -0.12 -19.33 -25.88
CA GLY A 68 0.62 -20.05 -24.85
C GLY A 68 0.93 -19.22 -23.61
N ASP A 69 0.21 -19.49 -22.51
CA ASP A 69 0.87 -20.26 -21.45
C ASP A 69 -0.14 -21.05 -20.62
N SER A 70 0.25 -22.27 -20.27
CA SER A 70 -0.60 -23.27 -19.61
C SER A 70 -0.26 -23.34 -18.13
N ALA A 71 -1.29 -23.25 -17.27
CA ALA A 71 -1.19 -23.54 -15.86
C ALA A 71 -0.79 -25.00 -15.60
N PRO A 72 0.02 -25.32 -14.59
CA PRO A 72 0.24 -26.69 -14.17
C PRO A 72 -0.93 -27.18 -13.31
N SER A 73 -1.57 -28.25 -13.79
CA SER A 73 -2.55 -29.04 -13.06
C SER A 73 -1.88 -29.98 -12.06
N ASP A 74 -2.37 -29.88 -10.83
CA ASP A 74 -2.34 -30.84 -9.73
C ASP A 74 -2.56 -32.29 -10.20
N ASP A 75 -1.60 -33.20 -9.94
CA ASP A 75 -1.79 -34.64 -10.13
C ASP A 75 -1.54 -35.44 -8.84
N GLY A 76 -2.62 -36.09 -8.42
CA GLY A 76 -2.65 -36.96 -7.26
C GLY A 76 -1.83 -38.22 -7.47
N THR A 77 -1.11 -38.58 -6.42
CA THR A 77 -0.42 -39.87 -6.28
C THR A 77 -1.40 -41.02 -6.36
N ASN A 78 -1.26 -41.88 -7.37
CA ASN A 78 -1.75 -43.25 -7.30
C ASN A 78 -0.60 -44.21 -7.61
N SER A 79 -0.40 -45.10 -6.65
CA SER A 79 0.49 -46.25 -6.66
C SER A 79 0.17 -47.18 -7.84
N ASP A 80 1.20 -47.76 -8.45
CA ASP A 80 1.45 -49.20 -8.40
C ASP A 80 2.66 -49.61 -9.25
N ASP A 81 3.37 -50.60 -8.74
CA ASP A 81 4.31 -51.53 -9.35
C ASP A 81 4.52 -51.48 -10.87
N VAL A 82 5.79 -51.57 -11.31
CA VAL A 82 6.31 -52.74 -12.04
C VAL A 82 7.82 -52.61 -12.29
N SER A 83 8.48 -53.73 -12.03
CA SER A 83 9.87 -54.12 -12.28
C SER A 83 10.56 -53.56 -13.55
N GLY A 84 11.77 -53.05 -13.35
CA GLY A 84 13.00 -53.76 -13.73
C GLY A 84 13.45 -53.79 -15.20
N SER A 85 14.77 -53.59 -15.32
CA SER A 85 15.73 -54.20 -16.27
C SER A 85 16.28 -53.31 -17.40
N ASP A 86 17.61 -53.35 -17.45
CA ASP A 86 18.48 -53.38 -18.63
C ASP A 86 19.00 -52.07 -19.26
N ASP A 87 20.26 -51.81 -18.91
CA ASP A 87 21.43 -51.84 -19.78
C ASP A 87 21.45 -50.99 -21.08
N GLY A 88 22.38 -50.04 -21.05
CA GLY A 88 23.47 -50.07 -22.04
C GLY A 88 23.53 -48.89 -23.01
N GLY A 89 24.77 -48.46 -23.29
CA GLY A 89 25.08 -47.81 -24.56
C GLY A 89 25.92 -46.56 -24.49
N SER A 90 27.22 -46.74 -24.22
CA SER A 90 28.27 -45.80 -24.61
C SER A 90 28.25 -45.54 -26.12
N GLY A 91 28.38 -44.29 -26.57
CA GLY A 91 28.52 -43.95 -27.99
C GLY A 91 29.15 -42.59 -28.20
N THR A 92 30.48 -42.55 -28.25
CA THR A 92 31.30 -41.44 -28.75
C THR A 92 31.06 -41.19 -30.23
N GLY A 93 31.07 -39.92 -30.66
CA GLY A 93 31.12 -39.58 -32.08
C GLY A 93 31.23 -38.09 -32.34
N SER A 94 32.46 -37.59 -32.44
CA SER A 94 32.80 -36.29 -32.99
C SER A 94 32.30 -36.14 -34.43
N ASN A 95 31.84 -34.95 -34.80
CA ASN A 95 31.84 -34.54 -36.20
C ASN A 95 32.17 -33.04 -36.30
N ASP A 96 33.38 -32.79 -36.80
CA ASP A 96 33.83 -31.50 -37.29
C ASP A 96 33.10 -31.14 -38.60
N GLY A 97 32.85 -29.84 -38.85
CA GLY A 97 32.63 -29.39 -40.22
C GLY A 97 31.92 -28.05 -40.42
N ALA A 98 32.74 -27.06 -40.80
CA ALA A 98 32.46 -25.91 -41.67
C ALA A 98 31.51 -24.80 -41.14
N ASP A 99 31.93 -23.54 -40.92
CA ASP A 99 32.59 -22.53 -41.77
C ASP A 99 31.61 -21.66 -42.58
N SER A 100 31.93 -20.36 -42.67
CA SER A 100 31.23 -19.19 -43.27
C SER A 100 30.07 -18.57 -42.45
N GLY A 101 29.96 -17.26 -42.23
CA GLY A 101 30.68 -16.07 -42.68
C GLY A 101 29.73 -14.85 -42.63
N GLY A 102 30.25 -13.66 -42.29
CA GLY A 102 29.54 -12.36 -42.33
C GLY A 102 28.56 -12.15 -41.16
N ASP A 103 28.38 -10.98 -40.57
CA ASP A 103 28.45 -9.63 -41.13
C ASP A 103 28.73 -8.61 -40.00
N SER A 104 29.47 -7.57 -40.36
CA SER A 104 29.94 -6.48 -39.52
C SER A 104 29.07 -5.25 -39.75
N GLY A 105 28.37 -4.79 -38.72
CA GLY A 105 27.54 -3.58 -38.78
C GLY A 105 27.58 -2.78 -37.49
N SER A 106 28.75 -2.24 -37.14
CA SER A 106 28.89 -1.20 -36.11
C SER A 106 28.79 0.18 -36.76
N GLY A 107 27.77 0.94 -36.42
CA GLY A 107 27.64 2.34 -36.83
C GLY A 107 26.58 3.06 -36.03
N ALA A 108 27.01 3.98 -35.17
CA ALA A 108 26.40 5.29 -34.89
C ALA A 108 27.02 5.86 -33.61
N ASP A 109 28.22 6.40 -33.78
CA ASP A 109 28.78 7.51 -33.05
C ASP A 109 27.97 8.78 -33.29
N GLY A 110 27.30 9.28 -32.26
CA GLY A 110 26.66 10.60 -32.24
C GLY A 110 27.19 11.41 -31.07
N SER A 111 28.16 12.27 -31.33
CA SER A 111 28.76 13.19 -30.36
C SER A 111 27.98 14.50 -30.28
N ASP A 112 27.82 14.97 -29.06
CA ASP A 112 27.81 16.36 -28.57
C ASP A 112 27.78 17.52 -29.57
N ASP A 113 26.69 18.32 -29.47
CA ASP A 113 26.72 19.78 -29.59
C ASP A 113 25.35 20.41 -29.27
N GLY A 114 25.24 21.12 -28.14
CA GLY A 114 23.96 21.74 -27.73
C GLY A 114 24.06 22.75 -26.60
N SER A 115 24.82 23.81 -26.81
CA SER A 115 24.91 25.01 -25.98
C SER A 115 23.59 25.79 -25.79
N GLY A 116 23.38 26.34 -24.58
CA GLY A 116 22.41 27.42 -24.27
C GLY A 116 21.20 26.89 -23.50
N SER A 117 20.74 27.48 -22.40
CA SER A 117 20.74 28.90 -22.04
C SER A 117 20.44 29.05 -20.55
N ASN A 118 21.22 29.90 -19.88
CA ASN A 118 20.91 30.46 -18.58
C ASN A 118 19.60 31.24 -18.66
N ASN A 119 18.62 30.92 -17.82
CA ASN A 119 17.51 31.81 -17.54
C ASN A 119 17.38 31.96 -16.02
N GLU A 120 18.20 32.87 -15.49
CA GLU A 120 18.05 33.42 -14.15
C GLU A 120 16.69 34.15 -14.10
N SER A 121 15.76 33.62 -13.30
CA SER A 121 14.59 34.39 -12.89
C SER A 121 14.95 35.20 -11.65
N PRO A 122 14.66 36.52 -11.61
CA PRO A 122 14.99 37.37 -10.48
C PRO A 122 13.99 37.17 -9.33
N ASP A 123 14.56 36.85 -8.17
CA ASP A 123 13.97 36.94 -6.84
C ASP A 123 13.58 38.38 -6.49
N PRO A 124 12.31 38.70 -6.19
CA PRO A 124 11.94 39.99 -5.64
C PRO A 124 11.69 39.90 -4.13
N GLY A 125 12.71 40.30 -3.36
CA GLY A 125 12.52 41.23 -2.25
C GLY A 125 12.25 40.63 -0.87
N SER A 126 13.34 40.36 -0.14
CA SER A 126 13.33 40.43 1.33
C SER A 126 13.51 41.88 1.77
N THR A 127 12.50 42.45 2.41
CA THR A 127 12.67 43.64 3.25
C THR A 127 12.74 43.19 4.70
N ASP A 128 13.96 43.18 5.22
CA ASP A 128 14.24 43.34 6.64
C ASP A 128 13.68 44.70 7.08
N ASP A 129 12.77 44.71 8.05
CA ASP A 129 12.55 45.84 8.93
C ASP A 129 12.50 45.34 10.37
N ASP A 130 13.66 45.52 10.99
CA ASP A 130 13.96 45.44 12.41
C ASP A 130 13.36 46.66 13.14
N GLU A 131 13.27 46.53 14.46
CA GLU A 131 12.98 47.53 15.50
C GLU A 131 11.52 47.77 15.93
N GLY A 132 11.23 47.39 17.19
CA GLY A 132 9.95 47.72 17.82
C GLY A 132 9.82 47.37 19.30
N SER A 133 10.74 47.86 20.13
CA SER A 133 10.77 47.75 21.60
C SER A 133 9.45 48.18 22.31
N GLY A 134 9.03 47.40 23.31
CA GLY A 134 8.06 47.77 24.36
C GLY A 134 7.55 46.52 25.08
N GLY A 135 7.92 46.20 26.32
CA GLY A 135 7.88 47.06 27.50
C GLY A 135 6.54 46.84 28.23
N GLY A 136 6.42 45.79 29.03
CA GLY A 136 5.18 45.48 29.77
C GLY A 136 5.39 44.48 30.89
N ALA A 137 5.81 44.98 32.05
CA ALA A 137 5.80 44.23 33.31
C ALA A 137 4.36 43.92 33.75
N GLY A 138 4.12 42.67 34.14
CA GLY A 138 2.81 42.20 34.60
C GLY A 138 2.96 40.92 35.42
N ASP A 139 3.59 41.08 36.59
CA ASP A 139 3.63 40.13 37.69
C ASP A 139 2.22 39.86 38.22
N THR A 140 1.75 38.61 38.11
CA THR A 140 0.79 38.03 39.04
C THR A 140 1.11 36.55 39.25
N SER A 141 1.85 36.28 40.33
CA SER A 141 1.95 34.96 40.92
C SER A 141 0.59 34.50 41.47
N SER A 142 0.08 33.39 40.96
CA SER A 142 -0.84 32.52 41.69
C SER A 142 -0.32 31.10 41.52
N GLY A 143 0.31 30.60 42.59
CA GLY A 143 0.80 29.24 42.66
C GLY A 143 -0.36 28.26 42.73
N ASP A 144 -0.54 27.52 41.64
CA ASP A 144 -1.12 26.19 41.69
C ASP A 144 0.05 25.21 41.64
N SER A 145 0.34 24.64 42.81
CA SER A 145 1.20 23.48 42.96
C SER A 145 0.45 22.27 42.40
N ASP A 146 0.39 22.18 41.08
CA ASP A 146 0.03 20.96 40.39
C ASP A 146 1.14 19.95 40.64
N SER A 147 0.77 18.96 41.45
CA SER A 147 1.48 17.71 41.60
C SER A 147 1.64 17.10 40.21
N SER A 148 2.80 17.34 39.59
CA SER A 148 3.28 16.62 38.42
C SER A 148 3.43 15.15 38.82
N GLY A 149 2.31 14.43 38.81
CA GLY A 149 2.32 13.00 38.65
C GLY A 149 3.10 12.76 37.38
N SER A 150 4.28 12.16 37.52
CA SER A 150 4.95 11.50 36.42
C SER A 150 3.90 10.57 35.82
N VAL A 151 3.28 11.01 34.73
CA VAL A 151 2.60 10.11 33.81
C VAL A 151 3.72 9.20 33.39
N SER A 152 3.69 7.96 33.89
CA SER A 152 4.53 6.89 33.37
C SER A 152 4.31 6.90 31.88
N ASP A 153 5.35 7.30 31.15
CA ASP A 153 5.35 7.40 29.71
C ASP A 153 4.77 6.09 29.14
N PRO A 154 3.62 6.12 28.44
CA PRO A 154 3.01 4.91 27.88
C PRO A 154 3.92 4.21 26.85
N THR A 155 5.08 4.78 26.53
CA THR A 155 6.05 4.31 25.54
C THR A 155 7.15 3.39 26.09
N VAL A 156 7.16 2.99 27.36
CA VAL A 156 8.08 1.92 27.80
C VAL A 156 7.56 0.58 27.29
N GLN A 157 7.75 0.35 25.99
CA GLN A 157 7.55 -0.94 25.36
C GLN A 157 8.61 -1.88 25.94
N ASN A 158 8.16 -2.86 26.71
CA ASN A 158 9.03 -3.93 27.21
C ASN A 158 9.29 -4.94 26.08
N VAL A 159 9.89 -4.48 24.98
CA VAL A 159 10.45 -5.37 23.96
C VAL A 159 11.87 -5.78 24.36
N PRO A 160 12.38 -6.92 23.87
CA PRO A 160 13.79 -7.29 24.00
C PRO A 160 14.71 -6.16 23.49
N PRO A 161 15.98 -6.10 23.91
CA PRO A 161 16.95 -5.24 23.25
C PRO A 161 17.01 -5.55 21.75
N PHE A 162 17.14 -4.51 20.93
CA PHE A 162 17.47 -4.72 19.52
C PHE A 162 18.86 -5.36 19.42
N VAL A 163 18.97 -6.36 18.55
CA VAL A 163 20.22 -7.01 18.19
C VAL A 163 20.30 -7.00 16.68
N ASN A 164 21.48 -6.66 16.16
CA ASN A 164 21.82 -6.79 14.75
C ASN A 164 22.93 -7.84 14.70
N ASP A 165 22.68 -8.99 14.09
CA ASP A 165 23.76 -9.93 13.83
C ASP A 165 23.50 -10.94 12.71
N CYS A 166 24.48 -11.02 11.82
CA CYS A 166 25.00 -12.30 11.36
C CYS A 166 25.73 -12.99 12.53
N GLY A 167 25.05 -13.81 13.33
CA GLY A 167 25.67 -14.33 14.54
C GLY A 167 24.84 -15.21 15.48
N GLY A 168 23.56 -15.42 15.21
CA GLY A 168 22.79 -16.39 15.97
C GLY A 168 21.95 -15.84 17.12
N GLN A 169 21.81 -14.52 17.31
CA GLN A 169 21.13 -13.97 18.49
C GLN A 169 19.63 -13.79 18.29
N ASN A 170 19.13 -13.64 17.07
CA ASN A 170 17.70 -13.56 16.76
C ASN A 170 17.20 -14.60 15.76
N ASP A 171 17.83 -15.77 15.74
CA ASP A 171 17.56 -16.84 14.75
C ASP A 171 16.28 -17.66 14.98
N ASP A 172 15.59 -17.48 16.10
CA ASP A 172 14.36 -18.22 16.40
C ASP A 172 13.36 -17.45 17.25
N ILE A 173 12.12 -17.94 17.28
CA ILE A 173 11.00 -17.34 18.01
C ILE A 173 11.24 -17.16 19.52
N ASN A 174 12.19 -17.87 20.12
CA ASN A 174 12.52 -17.74 21.55
C ASN A 174 13.65 -16.73 21.82
N SER A 175 14.23 -16.14 20.77
CA SER A 175 15.35 -15.20 20.85
C SER A 175 15.07 -13.89 20.09
N LEU A 176 13.85 -13.39 20.15
CA LEU A 176 13.42 -12.17 19.43
C LEU A 176 14.29 -10.93 19.74
N ALA A 177 14.60 -10.14 18.72
CA ALA A 177 15.08 -8.77 18.86
C ALA A 177 13.90 -7.77 18.95
N GLY A 178 14.01 -6.71 19.74
CA GLY A 178 12.90 -5.75 19.87
C GLY A 178 12.97 -4.58 18.90
N LEU A 179 11.83 -4.27 18.26
CA LEU A 179 11.59 -3.07 17.48
C LEU A 179 10.69 -2.12 18.28
N VAL A 180 11.06 -0.84 18.35
CA VAL A 180 10.26 0.19 19.03
C VAL A 180 9.37 0.92 18.04
N ALA A 181 8.09 1.05 18.36
CA ALA A 181 7.12 1.77 17.54
C ALA A 181 7.26 3.30 17.71
N VAL A 182 8.34 3.86 17.15
CA VAL A 182 8.60 5.31 17.10
C VAL A 182 8.65 5.73 15.63
N ASP A 183 7.96 6.83 15.29
CA ASP A 183 7.89 7.29 13.90
C ASP A 183 9.29 7.65 13.36
N PHE A 184 9.62 7.12 12.18
CA PHE A 184 10.93 7.20 11.54
C PHE A 184 12.08 6.60 12.35
N GLN A 185 11.81 5.67 13.27
CA GLN A 185 12.89 4.87 13.85
C GLN A 185 13.50 4.00 12.76
N THR A 186 14.81 4.14 12.55
CA THR A 186 15.58 3.32 11.62
C THR A 186 16.57 2.44 12.37
N TYR A 187 16.67 1.19 11.97
CA TYR A 187 17.72 0.26 12.36
C TYR A 187 18.55 -0.04 11.13
N SER A 188 19.74 0.57 11.03
CA SER A 188 20.54 0.48 9.81
C SER A 188 21.63 -0.57 9.88
N GLY A 189 22.01 -1.07 8.69
CA GLY A 189 23.09 -2.02 8.49
C GLY A 189 22.84 -3.36 9.17
N VAL A 190 21.57 -3.78 9.20
CA VAL A 190 21.17 -5.14 9.59
C VAL A 190 21.60 -6.09 8.48
N GLN A 191 21.90 -7.34 8.81
CA GLN A 191 22.41 -8.29 7.83
C GLN A 191 21.75 -9.64 8.04
N LEU A 192 21.12 -10.17 6.97
CA LEU A 192 20.62 -11.53 6.96
C LEU A 192 21.69 -12.47 6.40
N CYS A 193 22.11 -13.43 7.22
CA CYS A 193 23.11 -14.43 6.85
C CYS A 193 22.52 -15.68 6.19
N ALA A 194 23.37 -16.44 5.50
CA ALA A 194 22.93 -17.60 4.74
C ALA A 194 22.39 -18.70 5.66
N ASN A 195 21.13 -19.11 5.42
CA ASN A 195 20.39 -20.10 6.21
C ASN A 195 20.05 -19.64 7.64
N GLU A 196 19.94 -18.33 7.86
CA GLU A 196 19.46 -17.72 9.09
C GLU A 196 18.09 -17.06 8.85
N GLU A 197 17.37 -16.79 9.93
CA GLU A 197 16.12 -16.03 9.94
C GLU A 197 16.26 -14.95 11.02
N ASP A 198 15.88 -13.71 10.76
CA ASP A 198 15.97 -12.68 11.79
C ASP A 198 14.59 -12.45 12.42
N TRP A 199 14.43 -12.82 13.68
CA TRP A 199 13.16 -12.73 14.41
C TRP A 199 13.05 -11.46 15.24
N TYR A 200 11.88 -10.83 15.19
CA TYR A 200 11.59 -9.55 15.83
C TYR A 200 10.29 -9.56 16.63
N GLU A 201 10.24 -8.76 17.70
CA GLU A 201 9.01 -8.39 18.40
C GLU A 201 8.78 -6.88 18.26
N ILE A 202 7.55 -6.49 17.88
CA ILE A 202 7.10 -5.09 17.92
C ILE A 202 5.80 -4.98 18.71
N ILE A 203 5.72 -3.96 19.57
CA ILE A 203 4.50 -3.62 20.29
C ILE A 203 3.77 -2.50 19.54
N ILE A 204 2.51 -2.75 19.16
CA ILE A 204 1.64 -1.75 18.52
C ILE A 204 0.81 -1.08 19.63
N PRO A 205 1.06 0.18 19.98
CA PRO A 205 0.30 0.85 21.04
C PRO A 205 -1.18 1.00 20.66
N ALA A 206 -2.03 1.16 21.66
CA ALA A 206 -3.46 1.42 21.48
C ALA A 206 -3.68 2.70 20.66
N GLY A 207 -4.59 2.66 19.69
CA GLY A 207 -4.89 3.80 18.82
C GLY A 207 -3.79 4.15 17.83
N MET A 208 -2.89 3.22 17.51
CA MET A 208 -1.79 3.47 16.58
C MET A 208 -1.89 2.61 15.33
N TRP A 209 -1.52 3.21 14.20
CA TRP A 209 -1.15 2.52 12.98
C TRP A 209 0.37 2.48 12.89
N VAL A 210 0.93 1.29 12.74
CA VAL A 210 2.37 1.07 12.63
C VAL A 210 2.66 0.28 11.36
N SER A 211 3.69 0.68 10.62
CA SER A 211 4.27 -0.13 9.55
C SER A 211 5.74 -0.41 9.80
N VAL A 212 6.16 -1.60 9.41
CA VAL A 212 7.56 -2.05 9.37
C VAL A 212 7.93 -2.23 7.91
N GLU A 213 8.99 -1.56 7.48
CA GLU A 213 9.55 -1.62 6.14
C GLU A 213 10.98 -2.15 6.22
N LEU A 214 11.33 -3.11 5.36
CA LEU A 214 12.70 -3.49 5.06
C LEU A 214 13.11 -2.73 3.81
N ASP A 215 14.20 -1.98 3.88
CA ASP A 215 14.89 -1.41 2.71
C ASP A 215 16.12 -2.29 2.45
N ILE A 216 16.10 -3.04 1.35
CA ILE A 216 17.05 -4.12 1.09
C ILE A 216 18.21 -3.58 0.26
N ASP A 217 19.46 -3.75 0.72
CA ASP A 217 20.65 -3.39 -0.04
C ASP A 217 20.84 -4.37 -1.22
N GLY A 218 20.19 -4.06 -2.33
CA GLY A 218 20.19 -4.88 -3.53
C GLY A 218 19.03 -4.55 -4.46
N THR A 219 18.72 -5.48 -5.35
CA THR A 219 17.53 -5.43 -6.21
C THR A 219 16.33 -6.13 -5.59
N GLY A 220 16.55 -6.91 -4.52
CA GLY A 220 15.55 -7.83 -3.97
C GLY A 220 15.25 -9.00 -4.90
N HIS A 221 16.08 -9.26 -5.92
CA HIS A 221 15.78 -10.26 -6.94
C HIS A 221 16.82 -11.39 -6.95
N ASN A 222 16.36 -12.61 -6.68
CA ASN A 222 17.23 -13.78 -6.54
C ASN A 222 18.01 -14.12 -7.81
N GLY A 223 17.39 -13.98 -8.98
CA GLY A 223 18.07 -14.20 -10.27
C GLY A 223 19.19 -13.21 -10.63
N THR A 224 19.30 -12.08 -9.92
CA THR A 224 20.23 -10.99 -10.28
C THR A 224 21.37 -10.88 -9.28
N ASP A 225 21.06 -10.79 -7.98
CA ASP A 225 22.06 -10.53 -6.93
C ASP A 225 21.87 -11.35 -5.63
N MET A 226 20.88 -12.25 -5.58
CA MET A 226 20.58 -13.09 -4.41
C MET A 226 20.20 -12.29 -3.14
N THR A 227 19.49 -11.15 -3.31
CA THR A 227 19.07 -10.27 -2.20
C THR A 227 17.58 -10.32 -1.87
N ASP A 228 16.86 -11.31 -2.40
CA ASP A 228 15.41 -11.47 -2.22
C ASP A 228 15.07 -11.92 -0.78
N LEU A 229 14.67 -10.95 0.04
CA LEU A 229 14.26 -11.15 1.42
C LEU A 229 12.74 -11.07 1.53
N ASP A 230 12.17 -11.90 2.39
CA ASP A 230 10.73 -11.89 2.70
C ASP A 230 10.51 -11.41 4.13
N LEU A 231 9.47 -10.60 4.35
CA LEU A 231 9.02 -10.15 5.67
C LEU A 231 7.72 -10.86 6.04
N VAL A 232 7.70 -11.56 7.18
CA VAL A 232 6.56 -12.39 7.60
C VAL A 232 6.08 -12.01 9.00
N GLU A 233 4.77 -11.91 9.19
CA GLU A 233 4.13 -11.94 10.51
C GLU A 233 3.87 -13.40 10.90
N ALA A 234 4.28 -13.77 12.11
CA ALA A 234 4.10 -15.11 12.65
C ALA A 234 3.20 -15.13 13.90
N ASP A 235 2.53 -16.27 14.11
CA ASP A 235 1.86 -16.55 15.37
C ASP A 235 2.84 -17.08 16.44
N GLY A 236 2.35 -17.31 17.65
CA GLY A 236 3.16 -17.84 18.76
C GLY A 236 3.68 -19.28 18.55
N ALA A 237 3.30 -19.95 17.47
CA ALA A 237 3.79 -21.26 17.06
C ALA A 237 4.74 -21.17 15.85
N ALA A 238 5.20 -19.96 15.49
CA ALA A 238 6.03 -19.68 14.32
C ALA A 238 5.33 -19.98 12.98
N ALA A 239 4.00 -20.07 12.96
CA ALA A 239 3.27 -20.23 11.72
C ALA A 239 3.05 -18.87 11.04
N PRO A 240 3.34 -18.73 9.74
CA PRO A 240 3.04 -17.52 8.99
C PRO A 240 1.55 -17.18 9.05
N ILE A 241 1.24 -15.94 9.43
CA ILE A 241 -0.09 -15.35 9.39
C ILE A 241 -0.24 -14.54 8.10
N TRP A 242 0.75 -13.70 7.83
CA TRP A 242 0.76 -12.77 6.71
C TRP A 242 2.20 -12.50 6.27
N TRP A 243 2.40 -12.09 5.02
CA TRP A 243 3.74 -11.86 4.49
C TRP A 243 3.75 -10.80 3.40
N SER A 244 4.92 -10.21 3.25
CA SER A 244 5.35 -9.40 2.13
C SER A 244 6.53 -10.15 1.53
N ALA A 245 6.38 -10.56 0.26
CA ALA A 245 7.34 -11.39 -0.45
C ALA A 245 7.28 -11.03 -1.94
N SER A 246 8.10 -10.08 -2.35
CA SER A 246 8.22 -9.66 -3.73
C SER A 246 9.68 -9.58 -4.15
N GLU A 247 9.94 -9.77 -5.43
CA GLU A 247 11.28 -9.57 -5.98
C GLU A 247 11.58 -8.07 -6.19
N GLN A 248 11.45 -7.26 -5.12
CA GLN A 248 11.70 -5.82 -5.10
C GLN A 248 12.67 -5.47 -3.96
N GLY A 249 13.34 -4.32 -4.06
CA GLY A 249 14.29 -3.85 -3.04
C GLY A 249 13.67 -3.45 -1.70
N TYR A 250 12.41 -3.83 -1.40
CA TYR A 250 11.79 -3.56 -0.12
C TYR A 250 10.66 -4.54 0.20
N GLU A 251 10.43 -4.75 1.50
CA GLU A 251 9.30 -5.50 2.02
C GLU A 251 8.57 -4.71 3.10
N ARG A 252 7.25 -4.86 3.21
CA ARG A 252 6.48 -4.03 4.13
C ARG A 252 5.23 -4.70 4.70
N LEU A 253 5.05 -4.56 6.01
CA LEU A 253 3.82 -4.95 6.71
C LEU A 253 3.29 -3.80 7.58
N ALA A 254 1.98 -3.77 7.77
CA ALA A 254 1.33 -2.73 8.57
C ALA A 254 0.13 -3.24 9.37
N TRP A 255 -0.04 -2.68 10.55
CA TRP A 255 -1.07 -3.04 11.53
C TRP A 255 -1.74 -1.79 12.09
N HIS A 256 -2.98 -1.95 12.52
CA HIS A 256 -3.68 -0.94 13.29
C HIS A 256 -4.29 -1.55 14.54
N ASN A 257 -4.01 -0.95 15.69
CA ASN A 257 -4.58 -1.37 16.96
C ASN A 257 -5.75 -0.46 17.38
N PRO A 258 -7.02 -0.82 17.09
CA PRO A 258 -8.19 -0.05 17.54
C PRO A 258 -8.47 -0.22 19.04
N GLY A 259 -7.77 -1.12 19.71
CA GLY A 259 -8.01 -1.47 21.10
C GLY A 259 -7.57 -0.38 22.07
N SER A 260 -7.86 -0.62 23.35
CA SER A 260 -7.40 0.23 24.47
C SER A 260 -6.11 -0.29 25.13
N VAL A 261 -5.59 -1.41 24.64
CA VAL A 261 -4.38 -2.06 25.15
C VAL A 261 -3.41 -2.27 24.01
N ALA A 262 -2.12 -2.19 24.30
CA ALA A 262 -1.10 -2.50 23.31
C ALA A 262 -1.18 -3.99 22.90
N ILE A 263 -0.87 -4.28 21.64
CA ILE A 263 -0.80 -5.64 21.09
C ILE A 263 0.65 -5.93 20.67
N SER A 264 1.09 -7.19 20.83
CA SER A 264 2.40 -7.63 20.37
C SER A 264 2.27 -8.33 19.02
N LYS A 265 3.25 -8.10 18.14
CA LYS A 265 3.40 -8.76 16.84
C LYS A 265 4.79 -9.37 16.76
N THR A 266 4.84 -10.61 16.29
CA THR A 266 6.10 -11.33 16.03
C THR A 266 6.34 -11.33 14.53
N LEU A 267 7.54 -10.92 14.12
CA LEU A 267 7.96 -10.87 12.73
C LEU A 267 9.18 -11.76 12.54
N PHE A 268 9.40 -12.25 11.34
CA PHE A 268 10.69 -12.76 10.94
C PHE A 268 11.03 -12.38 9.51
N VAL A 269 12.32 -12.25 9.25
CA VAL A 269 12.89 -11.98 7.93
C VAL A 269 13.68 -13.21 7.51
N TYR A 270 13.50 -13.68 6.29
CA TYR A 270 14.28 -14.80 5.75
C TYR A 270 14.61 -14.58 4.28
N GLY A 271 15.66 -15.24 3.81
CA GLY A 271 16.13 -15.13 2.43
C GLY A 271 15.52 -16.22 1.57
N TYR A 272 14.77 -15.86 0.54
CA TYR A 272 14.24 -16.84 -0.40
C TYR A 272 15.40 -17.53 -1.12
N ASN A 273 15.34 -18.85 -1.28
CA ASN A 273 16.37 -19.65 -1.95
C ASN A 273 17.82 -19.43 -1.42
N GLY A 274 17.96 -19.12 -0.13
CA GLY A 274 19.27 -18.88 0.50
C GLY A 274 19.85 -17.51 0.19
N ALA A 275 19.01 -16.55 -0.21
CA ALA A 275 19.37 -15.15 -0.33
C ALA A 275 19.98 -14.61 0.98
N THR A 276 20.84 -13.62 0.82
CA THR A 276 21.48 -12.89 1.91
C THR A 276 21.57 -11.44 1.49
N ALA A 277 21.25 -10.51 2.37
CA ALA A 277 21.38 -9.10 2.08
C ALA A 277 21.66 -8.31 3.37
N ASP A 278 22.31 -7.17 3.18
CA ASP A 278 22.23 -6.10 4.17
C ASP A 278 20.87 -5.41 3.98
N TYR A 279 20.28 -4.90 5.05
CA TYR A 279 19.00 -4.19 4.99
C TYR A 279 18.85 -3.21 6.15
N ASP A 280 17.98 -2.23 5.95
CA ASP A 280 17.55 -1.28 6.97
C ASP A 280 16.10 -1.57 7.35
N ILE A 281 15.78 -1.48 8.65
CA ILE A 281 14.40 -1.57 9.13
C ILE A 281 13.90 -0.16 9.42
N VAL A 282 12.83 0.27 8.75
CA VAL A 282 12.19 1.57 8.96
C VAL A 282 10.82 1.38 9.60
N ILE A 283 10.64 1.98 10.77
CA ILE A 283 9.37 2.01 11.48
C ILE A 283 8.65 3.32 11.16
N ARG A 284 7.39 3.22 10.76
CA ARG A 284 6.50 4.38 10.57
C ARG A 284 5.31 4.24 11.47
N VAL A 285 4.94 5.34 12.10
CA VAL A 285 3.87 5.37 13.09
C VAL A 285 2.93 6.53 12.77
N SER A 286 1.64 6.29 12.89
CA SER A 286 0.62 7.32 12.79
C SER A 286 -0.39 7.12 13.91
N GLU A 287 -0.68 8.19 14.65
CA GLU A 287 -1.78 8.18 15.60
C GLU A 287 -3.10 8.06 14.83
N TRP A 288 -3.92 7.11 15.25
CA TRP A 288 -5.26 6.95 14.75
C TRP A 288 -6.21 7.88 15.49
N ASP A 289 -6.91 8.71 14.71
CA ASP A 289 -8.00 9.52 15.23
C ASP A 289 -9.25 9.31 14.36
N ASP A 290 -10.38 9.05 15.01
CA ASP A 290 -11.67 8.83 14.34
C ASP A 290 -12.29 10.13 13.78
N GLY A 291 -11.63 11.28 13.97
CA GLY A 291 -12.05 12.55 13.40
C GLY A 291 -11.85 12.67 11.89
N LEU A 292 -12.82 13.29 11.23
CA LEU A 292 -12.86 13.44 9.77
C LEU A 292 -11.86 14.48 9.22
N ASP A 293 -11.29 15.34 10.06
CA ASP A 293 -10.48 16.48 9.64
C ASP A 293 -9.10 16.42 10.28
N CYS A 294 -8.06 16.21 9.46
CA CYS A 294 -6.70 16.11 9.91
C CYS A 294 -6.13 17.44 10.46
N ASP A 295 -6.58 18.58 9.92
CA ASP A 295 -6.06 19.91 10.29
C ASP A 295 -6.39 20.26 11.75
N VAL A 296 -7.45 19.67 12.30
CA VAL A 296 -7.85 19.85 13.70
C VAL A 296 -6.85 19.20 14.65
N TYR A 297 -6.27 18.06 14.27
CA TYR A 297 -5.35 17.30 15.10
C TYR A 297 -3.90 17.71 14.90
N TYR A 298 -3.57 18.16 13.70
CA TYR A 298 -2.21 18.57 13.34
C TYR A 298 -2.17 20.00 12.79
N PRO A 299 -2.56 21.02 13.58
CA PRO A 299 -2.69 22.41 13.11
C PRO A 299 -1.35 23.06 12.70
N GLY A 300 -0.22 22.41 12.97
CA GLY A 300 1.11 22.85 12.57
C GLY A 300 1.69 22.13 11.35
N THR A 301 1.01 21.13 10.82
CA THR A 301 1.50 20.38 9.66
C THR A 301 0.85 20.89 8.40
N SER A 302 1.66 21.10 7.36
CA SER A 302 1.11 21.50 6.07
C SER A 302 0.24 20.37 5.52
N PRO A 303 -1.02 20.63 5.13
CA PRO A 303 -1.86 19.68 4.41
C PRO A 303 -1.39 19.49 2.96
N ALA A 304 -0.15 19.85 2.62
CA ALA A 304 0.53 19.49 1.39
C ALA A 304 1.82 18.67 1.66
N SER A 305 2.17 18.45 2.93
CA SER A 305 3.36 17.67 3.29
C SER A 305 3.04 16.18 3.17
N GLU A 306 3.60 15.53 2.15
CA GLU A 306 3.50 14.07 1.94
C GLU A 306 4.25 13.25 3.01
N THR A 307 5.11 13.91 3.78
CA THR A 307 5.77 13.34 4.97
C THR A 307 5.05 13.67 6.27
N GLY A 308 4.07 14.57 6.21
CA GLY A 308 3.26 14.98 7.36
C GLY A 308 2.20 13.94 7.71
N PRO A 309 1.68 13.97 8.94
CA PRO A 309 0.74 12.97 9.43
C PRO A 309 -0.60 12.94 8.67
N CYS A 310 -0.93 13.96 7.90
CA CYS A 310 -2.16 14.01 7.10
C CYS A 310 -2.00 13.32 5.74
N ASN A 311 -1.21 13.90 4.84
CA ASN A 311 -1.14 13.42 3.46
C ASN A 311 -0.15 12.28 3.21
N ARG A 312 0.32 11.61 4.26
CA ARG A 312 1.30 10.54 4.09
C ARG A 312 0.63 9.31 3.48
N ILE A 313 1.31 8.77 2.49
CA ILE A 313 1.00 7.45 1.94
C ILE A 313 1.55 6.42 2.92
N MET A 314 0.66 5.58 3.42
CA MET A 314 0.96 4.51 4.35
C MET A 314 0.37 3.22 3.83
N GLN A 315 1.02 2.11 4.18
CA GLN A 315 0.49 0.81 3.84
C GLN A 315 -0.74 0.51 4.71
N PHE A 316 -1.89 0.41 4.05
CA PHE A 316 -3.17 0.06 4.60
C PHE A 316 -3.04 -1.19 5.48
N PRO A 317 -3.52 -1.11 6.73
CA PRO A 317 -3.26 -2.16 7.69
C PRO A 317 -4.02 -3.42 7.34
N GLN A 318 -3.38 -4.57 7.56
CA GLN A 318 -4.06 -5.86 7.45
C GLN A 318 -5.22 -5.93 8.45
N ALA A 319 -6.24 -6.70 8.09
CA ALA A 319 -7.39 -6.90 8.98
C ALA A 319 -6.96 -7.75 10.19
N GLU A 320 -7.10 -7.19 11.38
CA GLU A 320 -6.85 -7.87 12.67
C GLU A 320 -7.98 -8.83 13.04
N SER A 321 -9.19 -8.61 12.52
CA SER A 321 -10.36 -9.45 12.80
C SER A 321 -11.47 -9.25 11.77
N ALA A 322 -12.38 -10.21 11.69
CA ALA A 322 -13.58 -10.11 10.84
C ALA A 322 -14.47 -8.91 11.21
N ASP A 323 -14.46 -8.47 12.47
CA ASP A 323 -15.28 -7.35 12.97
C ASP A 323 -14.87 -5.98 12.37
N GLN A 324 -13.71 -5.91 11.70
CA GLN A 324 -13.33 -4.72 10.93
C GLN A 324 -14.04 -4.64 9.57
N GLY A 325 -14.72 -5.72 9.16
CA GLY A 325 -15.57 -5.76 7.99
C GLY A 325 -14.81 -5.76 6.66
N TYR A 326 -13.50 -5.99 6.64
CA TYR A 326 -12.71 -6.07 5.41
C TYR A 326 -11.61 -7.14 5.47
N TYR A 327 -11.04 -7.46 4.30
CA TYR A 327 -9.74 -8.10 4.16
C TYR A 327 -9.06 -7.58 2.88
N VAL A 328 -7.74 -7.75 2.78
CA VAL A 328 -6.93 -7.31 1.62
C VAL A 328 -6.64 -8.54 0.74
N GLU A 329 -6.95 -8.47 -0.55
CA GLU A 329 -6.88 -9.63 -1.48
C GLU A 329 -5.62 -9.64 -2.37
N HIS A 330 -4.78 -8.60 -2.30
CA HIS A 330 -3.60 -8.45 -3.15
C HIS A 330 -2.29 -8.46 -2.36
N GLN A 331 -1.17 -8.37 -3.08
CA GLN A 331 0.18 -8.30 -2.48
C GLN A 331 0.35 -7.03 -1.64
N ALA A 332 1.14 -7.13 -0.57
CA ALA A 332 1.39 -6.08 0.39
C ALA A 332 1.90 -4.76 -0.26
N HIS A 333 2.68 -4.86 -1.33
CA HIS A 333 3.24 -3.73 -2.12
C HIS A 333 2.20 -2.83 -2.76
N TYR A 334 1.01 -3.36 -3.07
CA TYR A 334 -0.08 -2.58 -3.65
C TYR A 334 -1.08 -2.10 -2.60
N SER A 335 -0.71 -2.14 -1.32
CA SER A 335 -1.60 -1.77 -0.20
C SER A 335 -1.36 -0.36 0.29
N ASN A 336 -0.95 0.59 -0.54
CA ASN A 336 -0.61 1.93 -0.05
C ASN A 336 -1.70 2.95 -0.37
N LEU A 337 -2.17 3.65 0.66
CA LEU A 337 -3.17 4.69 0.57
C LEU A 337 -2.75 5.92 1.38
N ARG A 338 -3.29 7.07 1.01
CA ARG A 338 -3.31 8.21 1.93
C ARG A 338 -4.09 7.85 3.17
N ARG A 339 -3.64 8.39 4.29
CA ARG A 339 -4.26 8.17 5.60
C ARG A 339 -5.78 8.39 5.56
N GLU A 340 -6.26 9.49 4.98
CA GLU A 340 -7.68 9.83 4.96
C GLU A 340 -8.52 8.81 4.19
N VAL A 341 -8.00 8.29 3.07
CA VAL A 341 -8.67 7.25 2.29
C VAL A 341 -8.70 5.95 3.07
N ALA A 342 -7.58 5.58 3.70
CA ALA A 342 -7.53 4.41 4.56
C ALA A 342 -8.55 4.51 5.72
N TYR A 343 -8.68 5.69 6.31
CA TYR A 343 -9.61 5.96 7.42
C TYR A 343 -11.05 5.85 6.97
N LEU A 344 -11.38 6.49 5.83
CA LEU A 344 -12.71 6.42 5.24
C LEU A 344 -13.13 4.99 4.97
N VAL A 345 -12.27 4.17 4.36
CA VAL A 345 -12.58 2.78 4.01
C VAL A 345 -12.79 1.94 5.27
N ARG A 346 -11.86 1.99 6.23
CA ARG A 346 -11.99 1.21 7.48
C ARG A 346 -13.21 1.60 8.30
N TYR A 347 -13.50 2.90 8.38
CA TYR A 347 -14.72 3.38 9.04
C TYR A 347 -15.97 2.87 8.31
N ALA A 348 -16.01 2.96 6.99
CA ALA A 348 -17.16 2.53 6.20
C ALA A 348 -17.42 1.02 6.33
N THR A 349 -16.39 0.18 6.31
CA THR A 349 -16.55 -1.28 6.45
C THR A 349 -16.98 -1.67 7.86
N ALA A 350 -16.41 -1.05 8.90
CA ALA A 350 -16.81 -1.27 10.28
C ALA A 350 -18.27 -0.80 10.53
N ALA A 351 -18.68 0.33 9.96
CA ALA A 351 -20.04 0.84 10.07
C ALA A 351 -21.07 -0.06 9.37
N VAL A 352 -20.69 -0.70 8.26
CA VAL A 352 -21.55 -1.69 7.60
C VAL A 352 -21.73 -2.91 8.48
N GLU A 353 -20.65 -3.46 9.06
CA GLU A 353 -20.75 -4.63 9.95
C GLU A 353 -21.57 -4.33 11.21
N ASP A 354 -21.42 -3.15 11.83
CA ASP A 354 -22.25 -2.74 12.98
C ASP A 354 -23.74 -2.59 12.59
N THR A 355 -24.02 -2.06 11.40
CA THR A 355 -25.40 -1.87 10.92
C THR A 355 -26.05 -3.20 10.50
N PHE A 356 -25.26 -4.11 9.92
CA PHE A 356 -25.71 -5.38 9.36
C PHE A 356 -24.83 -6.54 9.89
N PRO A 357 -24.97 -6.92 11.18
CA PRO A 357 -24.09 -7.92 11.79
C PRO A 357 -24.11 -9.27 11.06
N GLY A 358 -22.92 -9.85 10.89
CA GLY A 358 -22.71 -11.09 10.15
C GLY A 358 -22.67 -10.91 8.64
N THR A 359 -22.45 -9.68 8.16
CA THR A 359 -22.14 -9.45 6.75
C THR A 359 -20.74 -9.98 6.48
N ASN A 360 -20.53 -10.57 5.30
CA ASN A 360 -19.18 -11.01 4.94
C ASN A 360 -18.23 -9.80 4.84
N PRO A 361 -16.98 -9.91 5.31
CA PRO A 361 -15.99 -8.86 5.12
C PRO A 361 -15.83 -8.48 3.64
N LEU A 362 -15.68 -7.19 3.37
CA LEU A 362 -15.50 -6.61 2.05
C LEU A 362 -14.06 -6.82 1.56
N SER A 363 -13.89 -7.35 0.35
CA SER A 363 -12.56 -7.41 -0.26
C SER A 363 -12.08 -6.03 -0.68
N LEU A 364 -10.86 -5.70 -0.26
CA LEU A 364 -10.10 -4.56 -0.72
C LEU A 364 -9.06 -5.07 -1.74
N MET A 365 -9.12 -4.48 -2.93
CA MET A 365 -8.24 -4.75 -4.06
C MET A 365 -7.21 -3.64 -4.21
N ASP A 366 -6.50 -3.62 -5.34
CA ASP A 366 -5.34 -2.77 -5.60
C ASP A 366 -5.53 -1.32 -5.15
N MET A 367 -4.53 -0.83 -4.42
CA MET A 367 -4.41 0.56 -3.96
C MET A 367 -3.27 1.23 -4.75
N GLY A 368 -2.38 2.00 -4.14
CA GLY A 368 -1.15 2.50 -4.79
C GLY A 368 0.10 1.71 -4.38
N GLU A 369 1.22 2.00 -5.05
CA GLU A 369 2.56 1.58 -4.62
C GLU A 369 3.10 2.47 -3.48
N SER A 370 4.23 2.09 -2.88
CA SER A 370 4.79 2.76 -1.70
C SER A 370 5.16 4.24 -1.94
N ASP A 371 5.50 4.59 -3.18
CA ASP A 371 5.76 5.96 -3.65
C ASP A 371 4.50 6.68 -4.15
N GLY A 372 3.35 6.01 -4.10
CA GLY A 372 2.08 6.51 -4.61
C GLY A 372 1.91 6.40 -6.13
N SER A 373 2.75 5.66 -6.83
CA SER A 373 2.52 5.40 -8.25
C SER A 373 1.42 4.35 -8.48
N THR A 374 1.02 4.21 -9.75
CA THR A 374 0.05 3.19 -10.19
C THR A 374 0.60 1.79 -9.90
N PRO A 375 -0.20 0.84 -9.37
CA PRO A 375 0.24 -0.53 -9.10
C PRO A 375 0.95 -1.19 -10.28
N GLY A 376 2.12 -1.78 -9.99
CA GLY A 376 3.00 -2.43 -10.94
C GLY A 376 4.00 -1.48 -11.62
N ALA A 377 4.01 -0.18 -11.31
CA ALA A 377 4.92 0.79 -11.92
C ALA A 377 6.39 0.53 -11.56
N MET A 378 6.69 0.23 -10.29
CA MET A 378 8.05 -0.03 -9.79
C MET A 378 8.71 -1.24 -10.46
N VAL A 379 7.92 -2.19 -10.96
CA VAL A 379 8.40 -3.38 -11.70
C VAL A 379 8.19 -3.27 -13.21
N GLY A 380 7.72 -2.13 -13.71
CA GLY A 380 7.48 -1.90 -15.13
C GLY A 380 6.33 -2.71 -15.74
N GLN A 381 5.44 -3.27 -14.91
CA GLN A 381 4.28 -4.05 -15.33
C GLN A 381 3.00 -3.51 -14.68
N LEU A 382 2.48 -2.43 -15.24
CA LEU A 382 1.25 -1.79 -14.75
C LEU A 382 0.08 -2.78 -14.66
N ARG A 383 -0.64 -2.75 -13.53
CA ARG A 383 -1.88 -3.52 -13.29
C ARG A 383 -3.13 -2.72 -13.63
N HIS A 384 -3.00 -1.38 -13.67
CA HIS A 384 -4.04 -0.44 -14.06
C HIS A 384 -3.54 0.52 -15.15
N PRO A 385 -4.42 1.26 -15.84
CA PRO A 385 -3.98 2.33 -16.73
C PRO A 385 -3.09 3.34 -16.02
N GLU A 386 -2.03 3.80 -16.68
CA GLU A 386 -1.08 4.77 -16.12
C GLU A 386 -1.80 6.04 -15.66
N GLY A 387 -1.46 6.51 -14.45
CA GLY A 387 -2.05 7.70 -13.85
C GLY A 387 -3.31 7.43 -13.01
N THR A 388 -3.68 6.16 -12.80
CA THR A 388 -4.70 5.74 -11.83
C THR A 388 -4.07 5.25 -10.53
N HIS A 389 -4.81 5.27 -9.41
CA HIS A 389 -4.31 4.90 -8.07
C HIS A 389 -3.15 5.77 -7.59
N VAL A 390 -2.97 6.94 -8.19
CA VAL A 390 -1.84 7.80 -7.92
C VAL A 390 -2.00 8.59 -6.62
N TYR A 391 -0.88 8.83 -5.98
CA TYR A 391 -0.74 9.48 -4.69
C TYR A 391 -1.55 8.82 -3.57
N GLY A 392 -1.95 7.56 -3.71
CA GLY A 392 -2.76 6.84 -2.73
C GLY A 392 -4.18 7.37 -2.56
N ASN A 393 -4.75 8.01 -3.59
CA ASN A 393 -6.11 8.56 -3.54
C ASN A 393 -7.20 7.59 -4.00
N ASP A 394 -6.83 6.52 -4.72
CA ASP A 394 -7.79 5.57 -5.28
C ASP A 394 -7.55 4.16 -4.74
N ILE A 395 -8.64 3.41 -4.64
CA ILE A 395 -8.68 2.03 -4.18
C ILE A 395 -9.76 1.30 -4.94
N ASP A 396 -9.45 0.07 -5.36
CA ASP A 396 -10.45 -0.86 -5.85
C ASP A 396 -11.12 -1.60 -4.69
N ILE A 397 -12.44 -1.62 -4.67
CA ILE A 397 -13.23 -2.23 -3.59
C ILE A 397 -14.31 -3.13 -4.21
N ALA A 398 -14.52 -4.31 -3.64
CA ALA A 398 -15.61 -5.19 -4.05
C ALA A 398 -17.00 -4.58 -3.75
N TYR A 399 -18.04 -5.20 -4.29
CA TYR A 399 -19.42 -4.89 -3.91
C TYR A 399 -19.88 -5.82 -2.79
N TYR A 400 -20.65 -5.29 -1.84
CA TYR A 400 -21.48 -6.12 -0.99
C TYR A 400 -22.53 -6.83 -1.87
N GLN A 401 -22.55 -8.16 -1.81
CA GLN A 401 -23.41 -8.99 -2.64
C GLN A 401 -24.18 -10.01 -1.80
N THR A 402 -25.21 -10.61 -2.40
CA THR A 402 -26.01 -11.66 -1.77
C THR A 402 -25.38 -13.06 -1.88
N GLY A 403 -24.20 -13.15 -2.50
CA GLY A 403 -23.43 -14.37 -2.65
C GLY A 403 -22.83 -14.86 -1.33
N PRO A 404 -22.05 -15.95 -1.37
CA PRO A 404 -21.43 -16.53 -0.19
C PRO A 404 -20.24 -15.70 0.36
N ASP A 405 -19.72 -14.73 -0.41
CA ASP A 405 -18.57 -13.89 -0.06
C ASP A 405 -18.71 -12.48 -0.66
N ASN A 406 -17.79 -11.56 -0.37
CA ASN A 406 -17.66 -10.25 -1.02
C ASN A 406 -16.27 -10.08 -1.67
N GLN A 407 -15.81 -11.10 -2.43
CA GLN A 407 -14.53 -11.05 -3.16
C GLN A 407 -14.54 -10.07 -4.33
N GLY A 408 -13.35 -9.55 -4.64
CA GLY A 408 -13.09 -8.71 -5.80
C GLY A 408 -13.32 -9.47 -7.10
N ARG A 409 -14.24 -9.00 -7.95
CA ARG A 409 -14.56 -9.62 -9.25
C ARG A 409 -14.81 -8.55 -10.29
N ALA A 410 -14.32 -8.78 -11.50
CA ALA A 410 -14.69 -7.98 -12.66
C ALA A 410 -16.20 -8.10 -12.92
N VAL A 411 -16.85 -6.96 -13.17
CA VAL A 411 -18.29 -6.89 -13.44
C VAL A 411 -18.48 -6.75 -14.96
N CYS A 412 -18.44 -7.85 -15.73
CA CYS A 412 -18.75 -7.99 -17.20
C CYS A 412 -18.47 -9.46 -17.66
N ASP A 413 -19.07 -10.12 -18.67
CA ASP A 413 -20.24 -9.97 -19.57
C ASP A 413 -21.27 -11.13 -19.36
N ASN A 414 -20.95 -12.08 -18.47
CA ASN A 414 -21.73 -13.31 -18.20
C ASN A 414 -22.13 -13.42 -16.73
N ASP A 415 -22.35 -12.30 -16.06
CA ASP A 415 -22.82 -12.26 -14.68
C ASP A 415 -24.29 -12.72 -14.66
N GLY A 416 -24.47 -14.04 -14.73
CA GLY A 416 -25.75 -14.75 -14.72
C GLY A 416 -26.42 -14.69 -13.35
N TYR A 417 -26.64 -13.47 -12.85
CA TYR A 417 -27.69 -13.14 -11.90
C TYR A 417 -29.05 -13.04 -12.59
#